data_AF-A0A7X9KIZ2-F1
#
_entry.id   AF-A0A7X9KIZ2-F1
#
_cell.length_a   1.000
_cell.length_b   1.000
_cell.length_c   1.000
_cell.angle_alpha   90.00
_cell.angle_beta   90.00
_cell.angle_gamma   90.00
#
_symmetry.space_group_name_H-M   'P 1'
#
loop_
_entity.id
_entity.type
_entity.pdbx_description
1 polymer ?
#
loop_
_entity_poly.entity_id
_entity_poly.type
_entity_poly.pdbx_seq_one_letter_code
_entity_poly.pdbx_strand_id
1 'polypeptide(L)' 'MSEASPAAADVVVSLTNVQVQFGGGSVRAVDTVSLDVGRGEVVALVGESGCGKPTLIRAIIGLEPLAHGS' A
#
# COMPACT_ATOMS: atom_id res chain seq x y z
N MET A 1 -7.14 12.46 12.99
CA MET A 1 -5.77 12.88 12.60
C MET A 1 -5.75 12.95 11.09
N SER A 2 -5.72 14.16 10.55
CA SER A 2 -5.63 14.41 9.10
C SER A 2 -4.18 14.79 8.84
N GLU A 3 -3.36 13.85 8.40
CA GLU A 3 -2.03 14.20 7.87
C GLU A 3 -2.21 14.93 6.55
N ALA A 4 -1.41 15.97 6.35
CA ALA A 4 -1.52 16.89 5.23
C ALA A 4 -1.41 16.13 3.92
N SER A 5 -2.40 16.31 3.03
CA SER A 5 -2.26 15.92 1.63
C SER A 5 -1.09 16.71 1.05
N PRO A 6 0.00 16.07 0.61
CA PRO A 6 1.04 16.78 -0.10
C PRO A 6 0.37 17.37 -1.33
N ALA A 7 0.29 18.70 -1.39
CA ALA A 7 -0.45 19.43 -2.40
C ALA A 7 0.01 19.01 -3.80
N ALA A 8 -0.70 18.08 -4.45
CA ALA A 8 -0.59 17.65 -5.85
C ALA A 8 0.85 17.55 -6.42
N ALA A 9 1.84 17.31 -5.57
CA ALA A 9 3.24 17.35 -5.95
C ALA A 9 3.59 16.00 -6.58
N ASP A 10 3.80 16.00 -7.90
CA ASP A 10 4.23 14.89 -8.77
C ASP A 10 4.23 13.51 -8.08
N VAL A 11 3.03 13.00 -7.81
CA VAL A 11 2.82 11.71 -7.16
C VAL A 11 3.22 10.62 -8.14
N VAL A 12 4.18 9.78 -7.75
CA VAL A 12 4.71 8.71 -8.60
C VAL A 12 4.18 7.34 -8.20
N VAL A 13 3.68 7.19 -6.97
CA VAL A 13 2.93 6.02 -6.50
C VAL A 13 1.71 6.53 -5.74
N SER A 14 0.52 6.03 -6.09
CA SER A 14 -0.71 6.30 -5.35
C SER A 14 -1.43 4.98 -5.12
N LEU A 15 -1.80 4.72 -3.87
CA LEU A 15 -2.61 3.60 -3.44
C LEU A 15 -3.89 4.15 -2.84
N THR A 16 -5.03 3.63 -3.28
CA THR A 16 -6.34 4.01 -2.75
C THR A 16 -7.10 2.77 -2.27
N ASN A 17 -7.24 2.67 -0.94
CA ASN A 17 -8.01 1.62 -0.25
C ASN A 17 -7.60 0.19 -0.68
N VAL A 18 -6.30 -0.01 -0.86
CA VAL A 18 -5.73 -1.26 -1.37
C VAL A 18 -5.92 -2.38 -0.35
N GLN A 19 -6.40 -3.52 -0.83
CA GLN A 19 -6.48 -4.76 -0.08
C GLN A 19 -5.80 -5.90 -0.85
N VAL A 20 -5.09 -6.76 -0.11
CA VAL A 20 -4.51 -7.99 -0.65
C VAL A 20 -4.93 -9.16 0.21
N GLN A 21 -5.44 -10.20 -0.43
CA GLN A 21 -6.03 -11.36 0.23
C GLN A 21 -5.42 -12.67 -0.28
N PHE A 22 -5.28 -13.63 0.64
CA PHE A 22 -4.82 -14.99 0.34
C PHE A 22 -5.83 -16.02 0.81
N GLY A 23 -5.65 -17.27 0.34
CA GLY A 23 -6.47 -18.41 0.77
C GLY A 23 -7.96 -18.22 0.50
N GLY A 24 -8.32 -17.65 -0.66
CA GLY A 24 -9.71 -17.37 -1.03
C GLY A 24 -10.40 -16.33 -0.15
N GLY A 25 -9.66 -15.39 0.44
CA GLY A 25 -10.20 -14.34 1.31
C GLY A 25 -10.13 -14.64 2.80
N SER A 26 -9.62 -15.81 3.20
CA SER A 26 -9.44 -16.18 4.61
C SER A 26 -8.38 -15.34 5.33
N VAL A 27 -7.41 -14.82 4.59
CA VAL A 27 -6.33 -13.98 5.14
C VAL A 27 -6.31 -12.64 4.41
N ARG A 28 -6.56 -11.56 5.15
CA ARG A 28 -6.30 -10.18 4.70
C ARG A 28 -4.88 -9.79 5.11
N ALA A 29 -3.93 -9.90 4.17
CA ALA A 29 -2.52 -9.59 4.44
C ALA A 29 -2.24 -8.09 4.36
N VAL A 30 -2.99 -7.36 3.54
CA VAL A 30 -3.05 -5.90 3.51
C VAL A 30 -4.51 -5.52 3.59
N ASP A 31 -4.87 -4.65 4.53
CA ASP A 31 -6.26 -4.23 4.75
C ASP A 31 -6.41 -2.71 4.65
N THR A 32 -6.96 -2.27 3.52
CA THR A 32 -7.46 -0.92 3.29
C THR A 32 -6.39 0.16 3.49
N VAL A 33 -5.26 0.00 2.77
CA VAL A 33 -4.14 0.94 2.81
C VAL A 33 -4.29 1.99 1.71
N SER A 34 -4.15 3.26 2.09
CA SER A 34 -4.02 4.39 1.17
C SER A 34 -2.73 5.13 1.44
N LEU A 35 -1.95 5.40 0.39
CA LEU A 35 -0.63 6.01 0.48
C LEU A 35 -0.31 6.71 -0.84
N ASP A 36 0.13 7.95 -0.78
CA ASP A 36 0.75 8.64 -1.90
C ASP A 36 2.25 8.80 -1.62
N VAL A 37 3.07 8.61 -2.66
CA VAL A 37 4.52 8.83 -2.62
C VAL A 37 4.88 9.80 -3.73
N GLY A 38 5.46 10.94 -3.35
CA GLY A 38 5.93 11.97 -4.26
C GLY A 38 7.25 11.62 -4.95
N ARG A 39 7.55 12.27 -6.08
CA ARG A 39 8.85 12.13 -6.75
C ARG A 39 9.99 12.50 -5.79
N GLY A 40 10.95 11.59 -5.63
CA GLY A 40 12.14 11.80 -4.80
C GLY A 40 11.91 11.59 -3.31
N GLU A 41 10.68 11.23 -2.90
CA GLU A 41 10.37 10.87 -1.53
C GLU A 41 10.95 9.50 -1.18
N VAL A 42 11.44 9.36 0.05
CA VAL A 42 11.94 8.11 0.60
C VAL A 42 11.02 7.68 1.73
N VAL A 43 10.26 6.61 1.51
CA VAL A 43 9.32 6.05 2.48
C VAL A 43 9.88 4.76 3.07
N ALA A 44 9.86 4.65 4.39
CA ALA A 44 10.25 3.44 5.10
C ALA A 44 9.02 2.69 5.61
N LEU A 45 8.83 1.45 5.14
CA LEU A 45 7.75 0.58 5.60
C LEU A 45 8.26 -0.28 6.77
N VAL A 46 7.74 -0.04 7.98
CA VAL A 46 8.19 -0.67 9.23
C VAL A 46 7.05 -1.44 9.93
N GLY A 47 7.41 -2.41 10.77
CA GLY A 47 6.46 -3.25 11.51
C GLY A 47 7.00 -4.66 11.79
N GLU A 48 6.30 -5.44 12.59
CA GLU A 48 6.69 -6.81 12.98
C GLU A 48 6.74 -7.80 11.81
N SER A 49 7.47 -8.90 11.96
CA SER A 49 7.48 -9.97 10.95
C SER A 49 6.05 -10.49 10.73
N GLY A 50 5.64 -10.64 9.46
CA GLY A 50 4.30 -11.12 9.11
C GLY A 50 3.20 -10.05 9.01
N CYS A 51 3.47 -8.78 9.33
CA CYS A 51 2.44 -7.72 9.26
C CYS A 51 2.06 -7.24 7.83
N GLY A 52 2.46 -7.96 6.78
CA GLY A 52 2.07 -7.63 5.39
C GLY A 52 2.99 -6.70 4.60
N LYS A 53 4.15 -6.27 5.13
CA LYS A 53 5.06 -5.34 4.41
C LYS A 53 5.54 -5.85 3.05
N PRO A 54 6.08 -7.09 2.92
CA PRO A 54 6.50 -7.60 1.62
C PRO A 54 5.31 -7.75 0.66
N THR A 55 4.12 -8.05 1.20
CA THR A 55 2.88 -8.14 0.42
C THR A 55 2.50 -6.79 -0.16
N LEU A 56 2.50 -5.72 0.64
CA LEU A 56 2.23 -4.36 0.16
C LEU A 56 3.25 -3.92 -0.89
N ILE A 57 4.55 -4.17 -0.67
CA ILE A 57 5.60 -3.85 -1.65
C ILE A 57 5.37 -4.60 -2.97
N ARG A 58 5.07 -5.90 -2.91
CA ARG A 58 4.78 -6.71 -4.11
C ARG A 58 3.55 -6.22 -4.86
N ALA A 59 2.50 -5.79 -4.14
CA ALA A 59 1.32 -5.19 -4.76
C ALA A 59 1.65 -3.89 -5.51
N ILE A 60 2.45 -2.99 -4.89
CA ILE A 60 2.90 -1.74 -5.52
C ILE A 60 3.63 -1.98 -6.84
N ILE A 61 4.47 -3.01 -6.92
CA ILE A 61 5.24 -3.33 -8.13
C ILE A 61 4.52 -4.30 -9.09
N GLY A 62 3.23 -4.58 -8.87
CA GLY A 62 2.41 -5.42 -9.75
C GLY A 62 2.71 -6.92 -9.69
N LEU A 63 3.38 -7.40 -8.63
CA LEU A 63 3.67 -8.83 -8.44
C LEU A 63 2.61 -9.57 -7.62
N GLU A 64 1.67 -8.86 -6.99
CA GLU A 64 0.57 -9.44 -6.24
C GLU A 64 -0.75 -8.78 -6.66
N PRO A 65 -1.79 -9.54 -7.03
CA PRO A 65 -3.08 -8.98 -7.40
C PRO A 65 -3.77 -8.31 -6.21
N LEU A 66 -4.44 -7.19 -6.50
CA LEU A 66 -5.29 -6.53 -5.53
C LEU A 66 -6.63 -7.27 -5.42
N ALA A 67 -7.11 -7.44 -4.20
CA ALA A 67 -8.49 -7.88 -3.94
C ALA A 67 -9.48 -6.72 -4.08
N HIS A 68 -9.07 -5.52 -3.65
CA HIS A 68 -9.83 -4.27 -3.76
C HIS A 68 -8.87 -3.08 -3.87
N GLY A 69 -9.40 -1.94 -4.34
CA GLY A 69 -8.66 -0.68 -4.48
C GLY A 69 -7.91 -0.57 -5.80
N SER A 70 -7.06 0.45 -5.87
CA SER A 70 -6.19 0.77 -7.02
C SER A 70 -4.83 1.24 -6.56
#